data_AF-A0A7J6PNW1-F1
#
_entry.id   AF-A0A7J6PNW1-F1
#
_cell.length_a   1.000
_cell.length_b   1.000
_cell.length_c   1.000
_cell.angle_alpha   90.00
_cell.angle_beta   90.00
_cell.angle_gamma   90.00
#
_symmetry.space_group_name_H-M   'P 1'
#
loop_
_entity.id
_entity.type
_entity.pdbx_description
1 polymer ?
#
loop_
_entity_poly.entity_id
_entity_poly.type
_entity_poly.pdbx_seq_one_letter_code
_entity_poly.pdbx_strand_id
1 'polypeptide(L)'
;MYTFLTLAGFASFIVNQVDAGSAVVIAEKLLGADGGYCQRVCDERPECIFSYCGDDNKCHNLGSADSNEVVPCGATTTSFDSCTSACDSVPDCAASTWKSFCKTWLATPVCFGLLKNDNGLCYEASPGCTGTAYACP
;
A
#
# COMPACT_ATOMS: atom_id res chain seq x y z
N MET A 1 32.41 46.53 -51.87
CA MET A 1 31.03 46.11 -51.55
C MET A 1 31.13 44.70 -50.98
N TYR A 2 31.28 44.57 -49.66
CA TYR A 2 31.43 43.28 -48.96
C TYR A 2 30.13 43.01 -48.20
N THR A 3 29.31 42.09 -48.72
CA THR A 3 28.09 41.63 -48.07
C THR A 3 28.44 40.36 -47.28
N PHE A 4 28.68 40.49 -45.98
CA PHE A 4 28.78 39.33 -45.07
C PHE A 4 27.35 38.90 -44.70
N LEU A 5 26.86 37.86 -45.37
CA LEU A 5 25.58 37.21 -45.08
C LEU A 5 25.85 35.88 -44.35
N THR A 6 25.57 35.92 -43.04
CA THR A 6 24.79 34.95 -42.25
C THR A 6 25.26 33.49 -42.12
N LEU A 7 25.74 33.18 -40.90
CA LEU A 7 25.18 32.19 -39.96
C LEU A 7 24.90 30.77 -40.48
N ALA A 8 25.91 29.90 -40.39
CA ALA A 8 25.73 28.46 -40.25
C ALA A 8 26.08 28.06 -38.82
N GLY A 9 25.10 28.16 -37.91
CA GLY A 9 25.20 27.73 -36.52
C GLY A 9 24.29 26.52 -36.30
N PHE A 10 24.91 25.34 -36.21
CA PHE A 10 24.29 24.10 -35.78
C PHE A 10 23.76 24.22 -34.35
N ALA A 11 22.50 23.83 -34.12
CA ALA A 11 22.01 23.35 -32.83
C ALA A 11 20.61 22.73 -33.00
N SER A 12 20.54 21.51 -33.51
CA SER A 12 19.37 20.66 -33.28
C SER A 12 19.39 20.21 -31.83
N PHE A 13 18.68 20.91 -30.95
CA PHE A 13 18.26 20.38 -29.65
C PHE A 13 16.75 20.31 -29.65
N ILE A 14 16.20 19.12 -29.89
CA ILE A 14 14.83 18.81 -29.54
C ILE A 14 14.81 18.67 -28.02
N VAL A 15 14.39 19.73 -27.33
CA VAL A 15 14.04 19.66 -25.92
C VAL A 15 12.62 19.11 -25.85
N ASN A 16 12.49 17.78 -25.74
CA ASN A 16 11.27 17.17 -25.22
C ASN A 16 11.24 17.40 -23.71
N GLN A 17 10.65 18.50 -23.25
CA GLN A 17 10.18 18.66 -21.88
C GLN A 17 8.98 19.62 -21.92
N VAL A 18 7.78 19.07 -22.10
CA VAL A 18 6.56 19.74 -21.66
C VAL A 18 6.06 18.97 -20.47
N ASP A 19 6.35 19.57 -19.32
CA ASP A 19 5.79 19.40 -17.99
C ASP A 19 4.46 18.63 -17.99
N ALA A 20 4.53 17.34 -17.65
CA ALA A 20 3.38 16.60 -17.16
C ALA A 20 3.16 17.02 -15.70
N GLY A 21 2.67 18.25 -15.54
CA GLY A 21 2.08 18.71 -14.30
C GLY A 21 0.85 17.86 -14.01
N SER A 22 1.00 16.91 -13.09
CA SER A 22 -0.04 16.42 -12.17
C SER A 22 0.62 15.57 -11.08
N ALA A 23 1.51 16.18 -10.30
CA ALA A 23 1.73 15.76 -8.93
C ALA A 23 0.57 16.30 -8.07
N VAL A 24 -0.62 15.75 -8.27
CA VAL A 24 -1.74 15.89 -7.33
C VAL A 24 -1.77 14.62 -6.51
N VAL A 25 -1.12 14.74 -5.35
CA VAL A 25 -1.34 13.90 -4.19
C VAL A 25 -2.79 14.12 -3.76
N ILE A 26 -3.67 13.22 -4.19
CA ILE A 26 -4.80 12.82 -3.37
C ILE A 26 -4.56 11.36 -3.09
N ALA A 27 -4.30 11.07 -1.82
CA ALA A 27 -4.26 9.74 -1.27
C ALA A 27 -5.64 9.10 -1.39
N GLU A 28 -6.02 8.67 -2.60
CA GLU A 28 -7.01 7.61 -2.81
C GLU A 28 -6.30 6.26 -2.78
N LYS A 29 -5.44 6.04 -1.77
CA LYS A 29 -5.22 4.69 -1.25
C LYS A 29 -6.39 4.39 -0.29
N LEU A 30 -7.61 4.44 -0.82
CA LEU A 30 -8.81 3.99 -0.12
C LEU A 30 -8.69 2.47 -0.01
N LEU A 31 -8.11 2.00 1.11
CA LEU A 31 -8.69 1.05 2.07
C LEU A 31 -9.46 -0.18 1.53
N GLY A 32 -9.21 -0.63 0.31
CA GLY A 32 -9.66 -1.93 -0.14
C GLY A 32 -8.89 -2.98 0.63
N ALA A 33 -9.60 -3.92 1.25
CA ALA A 33 -9.01 -5.20 1.63
C ALA A 33 -8.10 -5.67 0.51
N ASP A 34 -6.94 -6.24 0.87
CA ASP A 34 -5.93 -6.71 -0.10
C ASP A 34 -6.64 -7.22 -1.35
N GLY A 35 -6.52 -6.46 -2.46
CA GLY A 35 -7.44 -6.60 -3.59
C GLY A 35 -7.41 -7.99 -4.22
N GLY A 36 -6.41 -8.80 -3.87
CA GLY A 36 -6.26 -10.19 -4.24
C GLY A 36 -6.53 -11.21 -3.12
N TYR A 37 -6.85 -10.83 -1.88
CA TYR A 37 -7.09 -11.80 -0.79
C TYR A 37 -8.24 -12.73 -1.13
N CYS A 38 -9.39 -12.16 -1.49
CA CYS A 38 -10.55 -12.95 -1.87
C CYS A 38 -10.27 -13.81 -3.10
N GLN A 39 -9.50 -13.28 -4.07
CA GLN A 39 -9.09 -14.06 -5.23
C GLN A 39 -8.16 -15.23 -4.86
N ARG A 40 -7.21 -15.05 -3.93
CA ARG A 40 -6.35 -16.17 -3.47
C ARG A 40 -7.16 -17.23 -2.74
N VAL A 41 -8.10 -16.82 -1.88
CA VAL A 41 -9.04 -17.76 -1.22
C VAL A 41 -9.91 -18.49 -2.25
N CYS A 42 -10.28 -17.81 -3.35
CA CYS A 42 -10.98 -18.41 -4.48
C CYS A 42 -10.11 -19.44 -5.22
N ASP A 43 -8.84 -19.13 -5.48
CA ASP A 43 -7.93 -20.03 -6.21
C ASP A 43 -7.67 -21.36 -5.47
N GLU A 44 -7.84 -21.38 -4.13
CA GLU A 44 -7.78 -22.59 -3.31
C GLU A 44 -9.05 -23.46 -3.38
N ARG A 45 -10.14 -22.94 -3.97
CA ARG A 45 -11.45 -23.60 -4.07
C ARG A 45 -11.73 -24.03 -5.50
N PRO A 46 -11.86 -25.34 -5.79
CA PRO A 46 -12.03 -25.83 -7.16
C PRO A 46 -13.34 -25.38 -7.82
N GLU A 47 -14.36 -25.01 -7.03
CA GLU A 47 -15.63 -24.47 -7.55
C GLU A 47 -15.68 -22.94 -7.67
N CYS A 48 -14.63 -22.23 -7.27
CA CYS A 48 -14.61 -20.77 -7.32
C CYS A 48 -14.04 -20.26 -8.65
N ILE A 49 -14.81 -19.43 -9.35
CA ILE A 49 -14.42 -18.86 -10.65
C ILE A 49 -13.73 -17.50 -10.48
N PHE A 50 -14.24 -16.68 -9.56
CA PHE A 50 -13.66 -15.39 -9.19
C PHE A 50 -14.22 -14.97 -7.83
N SER A 51 -13.46 -14.18 -7.07
CA SER A 51 -13.96 -13.60 -5.83
C SER A 51 -13.43 -12.19 -5.61
N TYR A 52 -14.24 -11.35 -4.97
CA TYR A 52 -13.89 -9.96 -4.68
C TYR A 52 -14.29 -9.60 -3.25
N CYS A 53 -13.66 -8.54 -2.73
CA CYS A 53 -14.06 -7.96 -1.46
C CYS A 53 -15.21 -6.97 -1.63
N GLY A 54 -16.34 -7.20 -0.96
CA GLY A 54 -17.46 -6.28 -0.94
C GLY A 54 -17.30 -5.18 0.10
N ASP A 55 -18.18 -4.18 0.04
CA ASP A 55 -18.22 -3.06 0.99
C ASP A 55 -18.54 -3.50 2.43
N ASP A 56 -19.08 -4.71 2.59
CA ASP A 56 -19.33 -5.37 3.86
C ASP A 56 -18.08 -6.04 4.47
N ASN A 57 -16.90 -5.81 3.88
CA ASN A 57 -15.62 -6.43 4.24
C ASN A 57 -15.68 -7.96 4.20
N LYS A 58 -16.44 -8.53 3.26
CA LYS A 58 -16.56 -9.98 3.04
C LYS A 58 -16.19 -10.36 1.61
N CYS A 59 -15.64 -11.55 1.45
CA CYS A 59 -15.38 -12.11 0.14
C CYS A 59 -16.69 -12.64 -0.47
N HIS A 60 -17.01 -12.18 -1.67
CA HIS A 60 -18.17 -12.59 -2.45
C HIS A 60 -17.77 -13.55 -3.56
N ASN A 61 -18.70 -14.39 -4.02
CA ASN A 61 -18.50 -15.37 -5.11
C ASN A 61 -17.52 -16.53 -4.84
N LEU A 62 -17.37 -16.97 -3.59
CA LEU A 62 -16.48 -18.09 -3.18
C LEU A 62 -16.92 -19.50 -3.65
N GLY A 63 -17.82 -19.60 -4.62
CA GLY A 63 -18.10 -20.86 -5.33
C GLY A 63 -19.10 -21.84 -4.70
N SER A 64 -19.59 -21.65 -3.47
CA SER A 64 -20.54 -22.61 -2.87
C SER A 64 -21.90 -21.99 -2.56
N ALA A 65 -22.94 -22.53 -3.20
CA ALA A 65 -24.35 -22.16 -2.98
C ALA A 65 -24.90 -22.58 -1.60
N ASP A 66 -24.14 -23.39 -0.85
CA ASP A 66 -24.54 -23.97 0.44
C ASP A 66 -23.65 -23.57 1.63
N SER A 67 -22.60 -22.79 1.39
CA SER A 67 -21.74 -22.32 2.46
C SER A 67 -22.24 -20.98 2.96
N ASN A 68 -22.94 -20.96 4.11
CA ASN A 68 -23.09 -19.78 4.99
C ASN A 68 -21.72 -19.26 5.52
N GLU A 69 -20.64 -19.60 4.84
CA GLU A 69 -19.28 -19.27 5.22
C GLU A 69 -19.02 -17.80 4.91
N VAL A 70 -18.99 -17.00 5.97
CA VAL A 70 -18.60 -15.60 5.90
C VAL A 70 -17.09 -15.52 6.00
N VAL A 71 -16.43 -15.35 4.85
CA VAL A 71 -14.99 -15.08 4.82
C VAL A 71 -14.78 -13.57 4.83
N PRO A 72 -14.25 -12.99 5.92
CA PRO A 72 -13.89 -11.58 5.91
C PRO A 72 -12.78 -11.36 4.90
N CYS A 73 -12.84 -10.28 4.12
CA CYS A 73 -11.68 -9.88 3.36
C CYS A 73 -10.57 -9.61 4.38
N GLY A 74 -9.44 -10.33 4.28
CA GLY A 74 -8.37 -10.30 5.26
C GLY A 74 -8.15 -8.88 5.78
N ALA A 75 -8.26 -8.72 7.10
CA ALA A 75 -8.36 -7.44 7.79
C ALA A 75 -7.26 -6.49 7.31
N THR A 76 -7.60 -5.60 6.36
CA THR A 76 -6.73 -4.59 5.75
C THR A 76 -5.27 -4.85 6.08
N THR A 77 -4.67 -5.88 5.47
CA THR A 77 -3.22 -5.83 5.31
C THR A 77 -3.04 -4.67 4.35
N THR A 78 -2.98 -3.46 4.91
CA THR A 78 -2.35 -2.36 4.23
C THR A 78 -0.97 -2.91 3.89
N SER A 79 -0.83 -3.36 2.65
CA SER A 79 0.44 -3.84 2.13
C SER A 79 1.29 -2.58 2.01
N PHE A 80 2.17 -2.42 2.98
CA PHE A 80 3.16 -1.38 2.99
C PHE A 80 4.41 -1.94 2.33
N ASP A 81 5.09 -1.16 1.51
CA ASP A 81 6.33 -1.63 0.88
C ASP A 81 7.51 -1.63 1.88
N SER A 82 7.29 -1.05 3.06
CA SER A 82 8.26 -0.97 4.17
C SER A 82 7.60 -0.59 5.50
N CYS A 83 8.28 -0.88 6.61
CA CYS A 83 7.90 -0.37 7.94
C CYS A 83 7.80 1.16 7.97
N THR A 84 8.61 1.87 7.17
CA THR A 84 8.54 3.33 7.04
C THR A 84 7.20 3.76 6.47
N SER A 85 6.79 3.19 5.32
CA SER A 85 5.49 3.50 4.73
C SER A 85 4.30 3.09 5.61
N ALA A 86 4.46 2.05 6.43
CA ALA A 86 3.50 1.67 7.44
C ALA A 86 3.37 2.73 8.53
N CYS A 87 4.51 3.23 9.03
CA CYS A 87 4.57 4.28 10.03
C CYS A 87 3.99 5.61 9.55
N ASP A 88 4.24 5.98 8.30
CA ASP A 88 3.72 7.22 7.73
C ASP A 88 2.19 7.23 7.60
N SER A 89 1.56 6.05 7.60
CA SER A 89 0.09 5.92 7.64
C SER A 89 -0.52 6.04 9.05
N VAL A 90 0.30 5.97 10.10
CA VAL A 90 -0.12 6.05 11.51
C VAL A 90 0.29 7.41 12.07
N PRO A 91 -0.65 8.32 12.36
CA PRO A 91 -0.33 9.72 12.71
C PRO A 91 0.72 9.88 13.81
N ASP A 92 0.61 9.11 14.89
CA ASP A 92 1.54 9.19 16.02
C ASP A 92 2.93 8.61 15.69
N CYS A 93 2.99 7.59 14.84
CA CYS A 93 4.26 7.05 14.36
C CYS A 93 4.93 8.04 13.40
N ALA A 94 4.17 8.60 12.46
CA ALA A 94 4.63 9.60 11.50
C ALA A 94 5.17 10.85 12.20
N ALA A 95 4.54 11.28 13.31
CA ALA A 95 4.98 12.40 14.13
C ALA A 95 6.16 12.04 15.06
N SER A 96 6.46 10.76 15.27
CA SER A 96 7.54 10.34 16.16
C SER A 96 8.91 10.60 15.54
N THR A 97 9.87 10.99 16.38
CA THR A 97 11.29 11.12 15.98
C THR A 97 11.91 9.77 15.59
N TRP A 98 11.41 8.69 16.18
CA TRP A 98 11.99 7.35 16.01
C TRP A 98 11.59 6.69 14.70
N LYS A 99 10.46 7.11 14.10
CA LYS A 99 9.86 6.47 12.92
C LYS A 99 9.70 4.96 13.14
N SER A 100 9.61 4.19 12.05
CA SER A 100 9.63 2.73 12.10
C SER A 100 10.61 2.17 11.09
N PHE A 101 11.22 1.04 11.43
CA PHE A 101 12.15 0.28 10.60
C PHE A 101 12.00 -1.21 10.93
N CYS A 102 12.47 -2.08 10.03
CA CYS A 102 12.41 -3.52 10.25
C CYS A 102 13.52 -4.00 11.20
N LYS A 103 13.13 -4.66 12.30
CA LYS A 103 14.06 -5.33 13.23
C LYS A 103 14.45 -6.71 12.69
N THR A 104 15.36 -6.72 11.73
CA THR A 104 15.81 -7.97 11.06
C THR A 104 16.66 -8.89 11.94
N TRP A 105 17.12 -8.42 13.10
CA TRP A 105 17.90 -9.21 14.06
C TRP A 105 17.05 -10.09 14.99
N LEU A 106 15.73 -10.10 14.81
CA LEU A 106 14.82 -11.00 15.52
C LEU A 106 14.57 -12.25 14.68
N ALA A 107 14.27 -13.37 15.36
CA ALA A 107 13.90 -14.63 14.68
C ALA A 107 12.67 -14.45 13.76
N THR A 108 11.76 -13.56 14.15
CA THR A 108 10.68 -13.05 13.30
C THR A 108 10.86 -11.54 13.16
N PRO A 109 11.25 -11.03 11.97
CA PRO A 109 11.41 -9.61 11.76
C PRO A 109 10.10 -8.85 11.95
N VAL A 110 10.13 -7.79 12.77
CA VAL A 110 8.97 -6.94 13.05
C VAL A 110 9.32 -5.46 12.92
N CYS A 111 8.34 -4.64 12.57
CA CYS A 111 8.47 -3.20 12.49
C CYS A 111 8.55 -2.59 13.91
N PHE A 112 9.56 -1.75 14.13
CA PHE A 112 9.72 -1.02 15.39
C PHE A 112 8.50 -0.13 15.68
N GLY A 113 7.92 -0.28 16.87
CA GLY A 113 6.86 0.61 17.37
C GLY A 113 5.49 0.45 16.70
N LEU A 114 5.31 -0.51 15.78
CA LEU A 114 4.02 -0.75 15.12
C LEU A 114 3.38 -2.03 15.64
N LEU A 115 2.12 -1.90 16.05
CA LEU A 115 1.25 -3.02 16.41
C LEU A 115 0.11 -3.13 15.40
N LYS A 116 -0.31 -4.37 15.11
CA LYS A 116 -1.48 -4.70 14.29
C LYS A 116 -2.58 -5.25 15.19
N ASN A 117 -3.79 -4.74 15.01
CA ASN A 117 -5.02 -5.22 15.65
C ASN A 117 -6.18 -5.23 14.64
N ASP A 118 -7.39 -5.54 15.11
CA ASP A 118 -8.60 -5.60 14.30
C ASP A 118 -8.96 -4.25 13.64
N ASN A 119 -8.53 -3.13 14.26
CA ASN A 119 -8.75 -1.77 13.77
C ASN A 119 -7.63 -1.26 12.85
N GLY A 120 -6.60 -2.07 12.58
CA GLY A 120 -5.48 -1.71 11.71
C GLY A 120 -4.14 -1.58 12.45
N LEU A 121 -3.28 -0.68 11.95
CA LEU A 121 -2.00 -0.39 12.59
C LEU A 121 -2.14 0.74 13.61
N CYS A 122 -1.43 0.62 14.72
CA CYS A 122 -1.25 1.69 15.68
C CYS A 122 0.20 1.76 16.17
N TYR A 123 0.56 2.90 16.76
CA TYR A 123 1.89 3.14 17.30
C TYR A 123 1.93 2.75 18.78
N GLU A 124 2.88 1.91 19.18
CA GLU A 124 2.95 1.29 20.51
C GLU A 124 2.96 2.33 21.65
N ALA A 125 3.52 3.52 21.42
CA ALA A 125 3.56 4.58 22.43
C ALA A 125 2.25 5.38 22.55
N SER A 126 1.28 5.15 21.65
CA SER A 126 0.00 5.85 21.65
C SER A 126 -0.95 5.28 22.72
N PRO A 127 -1.69 6.14 23.43
CA PRO A 127 -2.69 5.68 24.41
C PRO A 127 -3.71 4.75 23.75
N GLY A 128 -3.88 3.55 24.33
CA GLY A 128 -4.84 2.56 23.83
C GLY A 128 -4.37 1.74 22.63
N CYS A 129 -3.14 1.94 22.14
CA CYS A 129 -2.58 1.04 21.13
C CYS A 129 -2.27 -0.32 21.75
N THR A 130 -3.01 -1.33 21.29
CA THR A 130 -2.86 -2.72 21.71
C THR A 130 -2.93 -3.62 20.49
N GLY A 131 -2.23 -4.75 20.50
CA GLY A 131 -2.17 -5.65 19.36
C GLY A 131 -0.90 -6.50 19.37
N THR A 132 -0.65 -7.16 18.25
CA THR A 132 0.57 -7.95 18.04
C THR A 132 1.59 -7.15 17.25
N ALA A 133 2.89 -7.42 17.45
CA ALA A 133 3.95 -6.77 16.69
C ALA A 133 3.72 -6.93 15.18
N TYR A 134 3.78 -5.83 14.43
CA TYR A 134 3.58 -5.85 12.99
C TYR A 134 4.80 -6.47 12.31
N ALA A 135 4.60 -7.55 11.56
CA ALA A 135 5.67 -8.18 10.80
C ALA A 135 6.23 -7.22 9.74
N CYS A 136 7.52 -7.36 9.43
CA CYS A 136 8.08 -6.60 8.31
C CYS A 136 7.41 -7.04 6.99
N PRO A 137 6.95 -6.09 6.16
CA PRO A 137 6.48 -6.39 4.81
C PRO A 137 7.58 -6.93 3.89
#